data_AF-A0A7S2CU93-F1
#
_entry.id   AF-A0A7S2CU93-F1
#
_cell.length_a   1.000
_cell.length_b   1.000
_cell.length_c   1.000
_cell.angle_alpha   90.00
_cell.angle_beta   90.00
_cell.angle_gamma   90.00
#
_symmetry.space_group_name_H-M   'P 1'
#
loop_
_entity.id
_entity.type
_entity.pdbx_description
1 polymer ?
#
loop_
_entity_poly.entity_id
_entity_poly.type
_entity_poly.pdbx_seq_one_letter_code
_entity_poly.pdbx_strand_id
1 'polypeptide(L)'
;MAPRGFKPKKRKAAEVQDAAGDDGAEAAARAVSRAVSEKPAPAFKVPEAAEVLEIAQTRNLYKSNLFRLQLEELLHEIAPPKSNTTLEGFLRGIQGVLEGLKARTIPEDFAAEFPNLVFHQRHPFPFDFKAPKRIDIVGGYLLGTCVRSDVQVDVALEMPAEAFQSKDYLNFRYSDKRAAYAGEVYKQLQALRASSPTDGPLAGATLSLGALQGDSYRPCVYLSPAASGKAGAAVPPWTVR
;
A
#
# COMPACT_ATOMS: atom_id res chain seq x y z
N MET A 1 23.66 -25.79 -10.19
CA MET A 1 25.02 -25.28 -9.90
C MET A 1 24.87 -23.87 -9.36
N ALA A 2 24.85 -23.70 -8.04
CA ALA A 2 24.61 -22.41 -7.37
C ALA A 2 25.94 -21.91 -6.76
N PRO A 3 26.34 -20.64 -6.96
CA PRO A 3 27.58 -20.12 -6.39
C PRO A 3 27.41 -19.80 -4.89
N ARG A 4 28.37 -20.30 -4.10
CA ARG A 4 28.41 -20.22 -2.64
C ARG A 4 28.86 -18.84 -2.17
N GLY A 5 28.19 -18.33 -1.14
CA GLY A 5 28.42 -17.03 -0.51
C GLY A 5 29.77 -16.90 0.21
N PHE A 6 30.31 -15.69 0.14
CA PHE A 6 31.58 -15.25 0.73
C PHE A 6 31.34 -14.77 2.17
N LYS A 7 32.08 -15.30 3.16
CA LYS A 7 32.06 -14.84 4.56
C LYS A 7 33.39 -14.17 4.92
N PRO A 8 33.41 -12.98 5.54
CA PRO A 8 34.64 -12.28 5.91
C PRO A 8 35.23 -12.82 7.23
N LYS A 9 36.55 -13.01 7.27
CA LYS A 9 37.33 -13.39 8.47
C LYS A 9 37.77 -12.15 9.25
N LYS A 10 37.43 -12.12 10.55
CA LYS A 10 37.88 -11.14 11.55
C LYS A 10 39.40 -11.22 11.77
N ARG A 11 40.10 -10.07 11.78
CA ARG A 11 41.49 -9.95 12.25
C ARG A 11 41.52 -9.42 13.68
N LYS A 12 42.38 -10.03 14.50
CA LYS A 12 42.58 -9.80 15.94
C LYS A 12 43.74 -8.82 16.12
N ALA A 13 43.59 -7.85 17.03
CA ALA A 13 44.62 -6.89 17.42
C ALA A 13 45.76 -7.57 18.20
N ALA A 14 47.00 -7.11 17.99
CA ALA A 14 48.17 -7.52 18.75
C ALA A 14 48.83 -6.28 19.36
N GLU A 15 48.99 -6.32 20.69
CA GLU A 15 49.74 -5.38 21.54
C GLU A 15 51.23 -5.36 21.19
N VAL A 16 51.85 -4.19 21.37
CA VAL A 16 53.28 -3.94 21.27
C VAL A 16 53.84 -3.85 22.70
N GLN A 17 54.89 -4.62 22.99
CA GLN A 17 55.69 -4.51 24.22
C GLN A 17 57.00 -3.78 23.90
N ASP A 18 57.34 -2.83 24.78
CA ASP A 18 58.59 -2.08 24.82
C ASP A 18 59.75 -2.93 25.36
N ALA A 19 60.94 -2.80 24.77
CA ALA A 19 62.21 -3.08 25.44
C ALA A 19 63.34 -2.24 24.81
N ALA A 20 64.16 -1.67 25.69
CA ALA A 20 65.13 -0.62 25.45
C ALA A 20 66.57 -1.13 25.22
N GLY A 21 67.40 -0.27 24.62
CA GLY A 21 68.84 -0.13 24.85
C GLY A 21 69.79 -1.00 24.01
N ASP A 22 70.64 -0.37 23.19
CA ASP A 22 72.06 -0.12 23.52
C ASP A 22 72.81 0.53 22.33
N ASP A 23 73.80 1.35 22.67
CA ASP A 23 74.60 2.26 21.86
C ASP A 23 75.66 1.59 20.95
N GLY A 24 76.14 2.30 19.92
CA GLY A 24 77.41 1.95 19.26
C GLY A 24 77.66 2.51 17.86
N ALA A 25 78.44 3.60 17.81
CA ALA A 25 78.99 4.34 16.67
C ALA A 25 79.57 3.53 15.48
N GLU A 26 79.45 4.04 14.23
CA GLU A 26 80.56 4.68 13.49
C GLU A 26 80.20 5.06 12.02
N ALA A 27 80.49 6.33 11.72
CA ALA A 27 80.84 7.04 10.46
C ALA A 27 80.43 6.56 9.04
N ALA A 28 79.60 7.40 8.41
CA ALA A 28 79.84 8.15 7.17
C ALA A 28 80.25 7.43 5.85
N ALA A 29 79.28 7.30 4.93
CA ALA A 29 79.52 7.39 3.48
C ALA A 29 78.35 8.10 2.74
N ARG A 30 78.54 9.42 2.58
CA ARG A 30 78.05 10.34 1.55
C ARG A 30 76.91 9.91 0.58
N ALA A 31 75.76 10.55 0.78
CA ALA A 31 74.82 11.16 -0.18
C ALA A 31 74.92 10.85 -1.70
N VAL A 32 73.80 10.36 -2.27
CA VAL A 32 73.26 10.87 -3.55
C VAL A 32 71.74 11.04 -3.43
N SER A 33 71.32 12.27 -3.64
CA SER A 33 69.96 12.81 -3.65
C SER A 33 69.04 12.16 -4.69
N ARG A 34 67.79 11.87 -4.29
CA ARG A 34 66.66 11.85 -5.22
C ARG A 34 65.57 12.79 -4.68
N ALA A 35 65.70 14.06 -5.06
CA ALA A 35 64.63 15.03 -4.89
C ALA A 35 63.40 14.54 -5.68
N VAL A 36 62.31 14.28 -4.98
CA VAL A 36 61.00 14.04 -5.59
C VAL A 36 60.54 15.39 -6.13
N SER A 37 60.45 15.49 -7.45
CA SER A 37 59.85 16.62 -8.13
C SER A 37 58.35 16.65 -7.77
N GLU A 38 57.96 17.56 -6.87
CA GLU A 38 56.56 17.94 -6.70
C GLU A 38 56.13 18.73 -7.93
N LYS A 39 55.21 18.17 -8.72
CA LYS A 39 54.52 18.92 -9.77
C LYS A 39 53.52 19.88 -9.13
N PRO A 40 53.40 21.13 -9.60
CA PRO A 40 52.46 22.08 -9.04
C PRO A 40 51.03 21.56 -9.25
N ALA A 41 50.28 21.45 -8.16
CA ALA A 41 48.87 21.08 -8.21
C ALA A 41 48.10 22.09 -9.07
N PRO A 42 47.17 21.67 -9.94
CA PRO A 42 46.37 22.59 -10.72
C PRO A 42 45.56 23.49 -9.78
N ALA A 43 45.61 24.80 -10.04
CA ALA A 43 45.03 25.84 -9.17
C ALA A 43 43.50 25.77 -9.00
N PHE A 44 42.83 24.85 -9.68
CA PHE A 44 41.41 24.58 -9.52
C PHE A 44 41.16 23.07 -9.57
N LYS A 45 40.80 22.49 -8.42
CA LYS A 45 40.22 21.14 -8.35
C LYS A 45 38.72 21.28 -8.59
N VAL A 46 38.15 20.38 -9.40
CA VAL A 46 36.69 20.30 -9.55
C VAL A 46 36.10 20.00 -8.18
N PRO A 47 35.07 20.73 -7.72
CA PRO A 47 34.49 20.52 -6.39
C PRO A 47 34.12 19.06 -6.17
N GLU A 48 34.47 18.54 -5.00
CA GLU A 48 34.14 17.16 -4.64
C GLU A 48 32.62 17.03 -4.46
N ALA A 49 32.06 15.85 -4.73
CA ALA A 49 30.63 15.63 -4.62
C ALA A 49 30.07 15.98 -3.21
N ALA A 50 30.88 15.82 -2.17
CA ALA A 50 30.55 16.25 -0.81
C ALA A 50 30.46 17.78 -0.67
N GLU A 51 31.43 18.52 -1.21
CA GLU A 51 31.47 19.99 -1.17
C GLU A 51 30.29 20.58 -1.95
N VAL A 52 29.95 20.01 -3.11
CA VAL A 52 28.78 20.42 -3.90
C VAL A 52 27.48 20.20 -3.10
N LEU A 53 27.40 19.11 -2.34
CA LEU A 53 26.24 18.76 -1.53
C LEU A 53 26.11 19.68 -0.31
N GLU A 54 27.22 20.04 0.35
CA GLU A 54 27.24 21.02 1.44
C GLU A 54 26.83 22.42 0.96
N ILE A 55 27.32 22.86 -0.20
CA ILE A 55 26.90 24.14 -0.81
C ILE A 55 25.39 24.11 -1.10
N ALA A 56 24.87 22.99 -1.63
CA ALA A 56 23.45 22.83 -1.91
C ALA A 56 22.59 22.80 -0.63
N GLN A 57 23.03 22.09 0.42
CA GLN A 57 22.36 22.05 1.72
C GLN A 57 22.34 23.43 2.38
N THR A 58 23.48 24.13 2.39
CA THR A 58 23.60 25.46 2.99
C THR A 58 22.67 26.47 2.30
N ARG A 59 22.58 26.39 0.97
CA ARG A 59 21.65 27.20 0.18
C ARG A 59 20.17 26.87 0.47
N ASN A 60 19.86 25.63 0.82
CA ASN A 60 18.49 25.17 1.04
C ASN A 60 18.03 25.25 2.50
N LEU A 61 18.94 25.38 3.49
CA LEU A 61 18.65 25.41 4.93
C LEU A 61 17.42 26.26 5.30
N TYR A 62 17.37 27.51 4.83
CA TYR A 62 16.29 28.43 5.18
C TYR A 62 14.93 28.00 4.59
N LYS A 63 14.91 27.56 3.33
CA LYS A 63 13.69 27.13 2.65
C LYS A 63 13.19 25.79 3.20
N SER A 64 14.12 24.90 3.54
CA SER A 64 13.82 23.58 4.11
C SER A 64 13.22 23.68 5.50
N ASN A 65 13.61 24.67 6.33
CA ASN A 65 13.09 24.79 7.69
C ASN A 65 11.64 25.29 7.74
N LEU A 66 11.31 26.37 7.02
CA LEU A 66 9.93 26.87 6.97
C LEU A 66 9.00 25.85 6.32
N PHE A 67 9.44 25.25 5.21
CA PHE A 67 8.68 24.20 4.52
C PHE A 67 8.47 22.98 5.42
N ARG A 68 9.48 22.59 6.20
CA ARG A 68 9.36 21.48 7.16
C ARG A 68 8.32 21.78 8.23
N LEU A 69 8.32 22.98 8.82
CA LEU A 69 7.31 23.36 9.82
C LEU A 69 5.90 23.33 9.24
N GLN A 70 5.71 23.90 8.04
CA GLN A 70 4.43 23.85 7.33
C GLN A 70 3.98 22.42 7.03
N LEU A 71 4.91 21.55 6.63
CA LEU A 71 4.60 20.14 6.36
C LEU A 71 4.26 19.38 7.64
N GLU A 72 4.98 19.61 8.74
CA GLU A 72 4.71 18.98 10.04
C GLU A 72 3.35 19.41 10.60
N GLU A 73 3.00 20.69 10.50
CA GLU A 73 1.69 21.23 10.89
C GLU A 73 0.57 20.65 10.02
N LEU A 74 0.77 20.63 8.69
CA LEU A 74 -0.18 20.02 7.76
C LEU A 74 -0.39 18.53 8.07
N LEU A 75 0.68 17.76 8.26
CA LEU A 75 0.60 16.34 8.59
C LEU A 75 -0.14 16.10 9.92
N HIS A 76 0.06 16.96 10.91
CA HIS A 76 -0.66 16.87 12.18
C HIS A 76 -2.17 17.14 12.00
N GLU A 77 -2.54 18.09 11.14
CA GLU A 77 -3.94 18.40 10.83
C GLU A 77 -4.62 17.32 9.98
N ILE A 78 -3.93 16.76 9.00
CA ILE A 78 -4.54 15.80 8.06
C ILE A 78 -4.42 14.34 8.50
N ALA A 79 -3.48 13.98 9.38
CA ALA A 79 -3.27 12.58 9.73
C ALA A 79 -4.50 11.99 10.45
N PRO A 80 -4.97 10.79 10.04
CA PRO A 80 -6.04 10.10 10.75
C PRO A 80 -5.56 9.66 12.15
N PRO A 81 -6.48 9.49 13.11
CA PRO A 81 -6.13 8.90 14.40
C PRO A 81 -5.53 7.50 14.19
N LYS A 82 -4.48 7.16 14.95
CA LYS A 82 -3.68 5.94 14.78
C LYS A 82 -4.46 4.63 14.94
N SER A 83 -5.62 4.66 15.60
CA SER A 83 -6.42 3.48 15.91
C SER A 83 -7.89 3.84 15.88
N ASN A 84 -8.61 3.32 14.89
CA ASN A 84 -10.07 3.41 14.82
C ASN A 84 -10.64 2.03 15.15
N THR A 85 -10.80 1.74 16.44
CA THR A 85 -11.32 0.44 16.91
C THR A 85 -12.70 0.12 16.34
N THR A 86 -13.52 1.15 16.09
CA THR A 86 -14.83 1.02 15.43
C THR A 86 -14.69 0.53 13.98
N LEU A 87 -13.72 1.06 13.24
CA LEU A 87 -13.47 0.65 11.85
C LEU A 87 -12.92 -0.78 11.80
N GLU A 88 -11.96 -1.11 12.67
CA GLU A 88 -11.42 -2.48 12.76
C GLU A 88 -12.49 -3.50 13.15
N GLY A 89 -13.37 -3.15 14.10
CA GLY A 89 -14.53 -3.98 14.46
C GLY A 89 -15.50 -4.17 13.30
N PHE A 90 -15.78 -3.11 12.55
CA PHE A 90 -16.61 -3.16 11.35
C PHE A 90 -16.00 -4.02 10.25
N LEU A 91 -14.70 -3.85 9.96
CA LEU A 91 -13.98 -4.65 8.97
C LEU A 91 -13.97 -6.14 9.32
N ARG A 92 -13.75 -6.48 10.60
CA ARG A 92 -13.83 -7.87 11.07
C ARG A 92 -15.25 -8.43 10.93
N GLY A 93 -16.27 -7.62 11.22
CA GLY A 93 -17.66 -8.00 11.03
C GLY A 93 -18.02 -8.24 9.57
N ILE A 94 -17.58 -7.37 8.66
CA ILE A 94 -17.76 -7.52 7.22
C ILE A 94 -17.06 -8.77 6.71
N GLN A 95 -15.83 -9.05 7.18
CA GLN A 95 -15.10 -10.24 6.76
C GLN A 95 -15.93 -11.50 7.03
N GLY A 96 -16.51 -11.63 8.23
CA GLY A 96 -17.38 -12.77 8.56
C GLY A 96 -18.65 -12.85 7.68
N VAL A 97 -19.20 -11.71 7.27
CA VAL A 97 -20.34 -11.67 6.34
C VAL A 97 -19.95 -12.10 4.94
N LEU A 98 -18.80 -11.63 4.44
CA LEU A 98 -18.29 -11.94 3.10
C LEU A 98 -17.87 -13.42 2.97
N GLU A 99 -17.33 -14.01 4.03
CA GLU A 99 -17.03 -15.45 4.09
C GLU A 99 -18.32 -16.30 4.11
N GLY A 100 -19.41 -15.77 4.68
CA GLY A 100 -20.71 -16.44 4.78
C GLY A 100 -21.61 -16.31 3.54
N LEU A 101 -21.12 -15.74 2.43
CA LEU A 101 -21.90 -15.58 1.20
C LEU A 101 -22.27 -16.94 0.59
N LYS A 102 -23.52 -17.07 0.14
CA LYS A 102 -24.05 -18.35 -0.36
C LYS A 102 -23.73 -18.51 -1.84
N ALA A 103 -23.30 -19.71 -2.22
CA ALA A 103 -23.12 -20.05 -3.63
C ALA A 103 -24.49 -20.07 -4.35
N ARG A 104 -24.54 -19.49 -5.55
CA ARG A 104 -25.75 -19.38 -6.37
C ARG A 104 -25.38 -19.32 -7.84
N THR A 105 -26.14 -20.01 -8.69
CA THR A 105 -26.02 -19.84 -10.14
C THR A 105 -26.71 -18.54 -10.55
N ILE A 106 -25.98 -17.66 -11.24
CA ILE A 106 -26.51 -16.39 -11.72
C ILE A 106 -27.38 -16.65 -12.96
N PRO A 107 -28.66 -16.23 -12.95
CA PRO A 107 -29.55 -16.44 -14.08
C PRO A 107 -29.19 -15.53 -15.26
N GLU A 108 -29.72 -15.85 -16.43
CA GLU A 108 -29.42 -15.09 -17.64
C GLU A 108 -29.95 -13.64 -17.57
N ASP A 109 -31.12 -13.41 -17.00
CA ASP A 109 -31.70 -12.06 -16.96
C ASP A 109 -31.05 -11.09 -15.93
N PHE A 110 -29.94 -11.49 -15.31
CA PHE A 110 -29.28 -10.70 -14.26
C PHE A 110 -28.81 -9.32 -14.73
N ALA A 111 -28.48 -9.18 -16.02
CA ALA A 111 -28.09 -7.88 -16.59
C ALA A 111 -29.24 -6.85 -16.54
N ALA A 112 -30.50 -7.30 -16.60
CA ALA A 112 -31.66 -6.42 -16.52
C ALA A 112 -31.91 -5.90 -15.09
N GLU A 113 -31.47 -6.63 -14.06
CA GLU A 113 -31.61 -6.24 -12.66
C GLU A 113 -30.66 -5.09 -12.28
N PHE A 114 -29.55 -4.92 -13.00
CA PHE A 114 -28.48 -3.97 -12.67
C PHE A 114 -28.14 -3.04 -13.84
N PRO A 115 -28.92 -1.97 -14.06
CA PRO A 115 -28.68 -1.01 -15.14
C PRO A 115 -27.37 -0.22 -14.98
N ASN A 116 -26.82 -0.15 -13.76
CA ASN A 116 -25.57 0.55 -13.46
C ASN A 116 -24.32 -0.29 -13.79
N LEU A 117 -24.48 -1.59 -14.06
CA LEU A 117 -23.39 -2.49 -14.42
C LEU A 117 -23.30 -2.62 -15.93
N VAL A 118 -22.09 -2.54 -16.47
CA VAL A 118 -21.86 -2.68 -17.91
C VAL A 118 -21.62 -4.14 -18.26
N PHE A 119 -22.51 -4.69 -19.07
CA PHE A 119 -22.39 -6.03 -19.66
C PHE A 119 -22.23 -5.90 -21.18
N HIS A 120 -21.28 -6.62 -21.76
CA HIS A 120 -20.97 -6.54 -23.21
C HIS A 120 -21.67 -7.63 -23.99
N GLN A 121 -21.78 -8.81 -23.41
CA GLN A 121 -22.40 -9.95 -24.06
C GLN A 121 -23.90 -9.96 -23.77
N ARG A 122 -24.70 -9.98 -24.84
CA ARG A 122 -26.18 -10.09 -24.77
C ARG A 122 -26.67 -11.43 -24.23
N HIS A 123 -25.82 -12.46 -24.33
CA HIS A 123 -26.09 -13.77 -23.74
C HIS A 123 -25.17 -13.95 -22.53
N PRO A 124 -25.75 -13.98 -21.32
CA PRO A 124 -25.03 -14.23 -20.09
C PRO A 124 -24.40 -15.60 -20.14
N PHE A 125 -23.11 -15.67 -19.81
CA PHE A 125 -22.51 -16.94 -19.53
C PHE A 125 -23.13 -17.49 -18.24
N PRO A 126 -23.54 -18.77 -18.19
CA PRO A 126 -23.86 -19.41 -16.92
C PRO A 126 -22.64 -19.26 -16.01
N PHE A 127 -22.83 -18.50 -14.94
CA PHE A 127 -21.78 -18.18 -13.98
C PHE A 127 -22.26 -18.60 -12.60
N ASP A 128 -21.52 -19.54 -12.02
CA ASP A 128 -21.76 -19.98 -10.65
C ASP A 128 -21.03 -19.04 -9.70
N PHE A 129 -21.80 -18.20 -9.01
CA PHE A 129 -21.28 -17.40 -7.91
C PHE A 129 -20.88 -18.33 -6.76
N LYS A 130 -19.67 -18.11 -6.25
CA LYS A 130 -19.11 -18.76 -5.07
C LYS A 130 -18.56 -17.70 -4.14
N ALA A 131 -18.47 -18.01 -2.85
CA ALA A 131 -17.83 -17.12 -1.88
C ALA A 131 -16.40 -16.76 -2.30
N PRO A 132 -15.91 -15.56 -1.96
CA PRO A 132 -14.54 -15.14 -2.28
C PRO A 132 -13.54 -16.09 -1.65
N LYS A 133 -12.48 -16.44 -2.40
CA LYS A 133 -11.42 -17.34 -1.93
C LYS A 133 -10.52 -16.66 -0.89
N ARG A 134 -10.29 -15.36 -1.07
CA ARG A 134 -9.45 -14.54 -0.19
C ARG A 134 -10.05 -13.14 -0.10
N ILE A 135 -9.96 -12.55 1.08
CA ILE A 135 -10.41 -11.20 1.38
C ILE A 135 -9.22 -10.46 1.97
N ASP A 136 -8.80 -9.38 1.34
CA ASP A 136 -7.65 -8.60 1.77
C ASP A 136 -7.95 -7.11 1.84
N ILE A 137 -7.37 -6.45 2.83
CA ILE A 137 -7.37 -5.00 2.90
C ILE A 137 -6.24 -4.48 1.99
N VAL A 138 -6.57 -3.55 1.11
CA VAL A 138 -5.66 -2.96 0.12
C VAL A 138 -5.76 -1.43 0.22
N GLY A 139 -4.87 -0.73 -0.48
CA GLY A 139 -4.94 0.72 -0.65
C GLY A 139 -4.27 1.51 0.47
N GLY A 140 -4.64 2.79 0.54
CA GLY A 140 -3.99 3.77 1.42
C GLY A 140 -4.15 3.47 2.91
N TYR A 141 -5.20 2.75 3.29
CA TYR A 141 -5.45 2.41 4.69
C TYR A 141 -4.39 1.46 5.25
N LEU A 142 -4.03 0.43 4.48
CA LEU A 142 -2.94 -0.49 4.85
C LEU A 142 -1.57 0.21 4.83
N LEU A 143 -1.38 1.15 3.90
CA LEU A 143 -0.13 1.90 3.77
C LEU A 143 0.01 3.06 4.77
N GLY A 144 -1.05 3.36 5.54
CA GLY A 144 -1.07 4.50 6.46
C GLY A 144 -1.04 5.87 5.77
N THR A 145 -1.46 5.94 4.50
CA THR A 145 -1.45 7.17 3.69
C THR A 145 -2.84 7.82 3.56
N CYS A 146 -3.85 7.32 4.29
CA CYS A 146 -5.17 7.94 4.33
C CYS A 146 -5.13 9.30 5.03
N VAL A 147 -6.09 10.16 4.69
CA VAL A 147 -6.27 11.48 5.29
C VAL A 147 -7.55 11.48 6.13
N ARG A 148 -7.56 12.22 7.23
CA ARG A 148 -8.66 12.28 8.21
C ARG A 148 -10.02 12.63 7.60
N SER A 149 -10.05 13.50 6.59
CA SER A 149 -11.28 13.98 5.96
C SER A 149 -11.94 12.96 5.02
N ASP A 150 -11.17 12.00 4.51
CA ASP A 150 -11.64 11.01 3.53
C ASP A 150 -10.91 9.68 3.77
N VAL A 151 -11.41 8.91 4.72
CA VAL A 151 -10.83 7.60 5.05
C VAL A 151 -11.52 6.54 4.19
N GLN A 152 -10.95 6.25 3.03
CA GLN A 152 -11.39 5.16 2.19
C GLN A 152 -10.58 3.89 2.47
N VAL A 153 -11.28 2.80 2.76
CA VAL A 153 -10.68 1.46 2.93
C VAL A 153 -11.07 0.59 1.75
N ASP A 154 -10.07 0.05 1.06
CA ASP A 154 -10.31 -0.88 -0.05
C ASP A 154 -10.23 -2.32 0.44
N VAL A 155 -11.24 -3.11 0.10
CA VAL A 155 -11.29 -4.55 0.37
C VAL A 155 -11.29 -5.30 -0.96
N ALA A 156 -10.19 -6.00 -1.23
CA ALA A 156 -10.06 -6.84 -2.41
C ALA A 156 -10.69 -8.21 -2.15
N LEU A 157 -11.61 -8.61 -3.05
CA LEU A 157 -12.21 -9.93 -3.06
C LEU A 157 -11.60 -10.76 -4.20
N GLU A 158 -10.90 -11.84 -3.85
CA GLU A 158 -10.38 -12.80 -4.82
C GLU A 158 -11.50 -13.75 -5.27
N MET A 159 -11.93 -13.62 -6.52
CA MET A 159 -12.88 -14.57 -7.12
C MET A 159 -12.22 -15.96 -7.26
N PRO A 160 -12.90 -17.07 -6.91
CA PRO A 160 -12.35 -18.41 -7.04
C PRO A 160 -11.98 -18.77 -8.49
N ALA A 161 -10.85 -19.47 -8.66
CA ALA A 161 -10.37 -19.90 -9.99
C ALA A 161 -11.37 -20.79 -10.73
N GLU A 162 -12.18 -21.55 -9.98
CA GLU A 162 -13.22 -22.45 -10.50
C GLU A 162 -14.34 -21.72 -11.26
N ALA A 163 -14.53 -20.41 -11.01
CA ALA A 163 -15.53 -19.61 -11.69
C ALA A 163 -15.07 -19.15 -13.09
N PHE A 164 -13.79 -19.39 -13.44
CA PHE A 164 -13.18 -18.95 -14.69
C PHE A 164 -12.87 -20.11 -15.63
N GLN A 165 -12.97 -19.82 -16.92
CA GLN A 165 -12.55 -20.67 -18.02
C GLN A 165 -11.29 -20.08 -18.65
N SER A 166 -10.48 -20.91 -19.30
CA SER A 166 -9.18 -20.51 -19.88
C SER A 166 -9.26 -19.37 -20.90
N LYS A 167 -10.41 -19.20 -21.57
CA LYS A 167 -10.65 -18.19 -22.61
C LYS A 167 -11.44 -16.97 -22.13
N ASP A 168 -11.62 -16.78 -20.83
CA ASP A 168 -12.39 -15.64 -20.29
C ASP A 168 -11.68 -14.29 -20.44
N TYR A 169 -10.41 -14.28 -20.83
CA TYR A 169 -9.70 -13.06 -21.19
C TYR A 169 -10.15 -12.46 -22.54
N LEU A 170 -10.87 -13.24 -23.37
CA LEU A 170 -11.37 -12.78 -24.67
C LEU A 170 -12.75 -12.13 -24.55
N ASN A 171 -13.03 -11.16 -25.41
CA ASN A 171 -14.37 -10.59 -25.63
C ASN A 171 -15.09 -10.12 -24.35
N PHE A 172 -14.35 -9.49 -23.41
CA PHE A 172 -14.89 -8.96 -22.16
C PHE A 172 -15.58 -9.99 -21.25
N ARG A 173 -15.38 -11.30 -21.47
CA ARG A 173 -16.02 -12.36 -20.67
C ARG A 173 -15.65 -12.25 -19.19
N TYR A 174 -14.39 -11.98 -18.88
CA TYR A 174 -13.94 -11.72 -17.52
C TYR A 174 -14.62 -10.48 -16.92
N SER A 175 -14.72 -9.39 -17.69
CA SER A 175 -15.35 -8.15 -17.22
C SER A 175 -16.83 -8.35 -16.91
N ASP A 176 -17.55 -9.07 -17.76
CA ASP A 176 -18.97 -9.40 -17.56
C ASP A 176 -19.16 -10.34 -16.35
N LYS A 177 -18.29 -11.35 -16.18
CA LYS A 177 -18.28 -12.22 -14.99
C LYS A 177 -17.99 -11.43 -13.71
N ARG A 178 -17.04 -10.50 -13.77
CA ARG A 178 -16.71 -9.63 -12.64
C ARG A 178 -17.88 -8.71 -12.28
N ALA A 179 -18.57 -8.16 -13.28
CA ALA A 179 -19.77 -7.35 -13.07
C ALA A 179 -20.88 -8.18 -12.43
N ALA A 180 -21.14 -9.39 -12.95
CA ALA A 180 -22.11 -10.31 -12.37
C ALA A 180 -21.75 -10.67 -10.91
N TYR A 181 -20.48 -10.93 -10.63
CA TYR A 181 -19.99 -11.20 -9.28
C TYR A 181 -20.22 -10.01 -8.34
N ALA A 182 -19.88 -8.79 -8.75
CA ALA A 182 -20.09 -7.59 -7.93
C ALA A 182 -21.58 -7.31 -7.66
N GLY A 183 -22.44 -7.52 -8.67
CA GLY A 183 -23.88 -7.41 -8.53
C GLY A 183 -24.45 -8.44 -7.55
N GLU A 184 -24.00 -9.69 -7.61
CA GLU A 184 -24.50 -10.75 -6.72
C GLU A 184 -24.01 -10.53 -5.28
N VAL A 185 -22.76 -10.10 -5.08
CA VAL A 185 -22.27 -9.65 -3.76
C VAL A 185 -23.17 -8.55 -3.22
N TYR A 186 -23.45 -7.51 -4.02
CA TYR A 186 -24.32 -6.42 -3.61
C TYR A 186 -25.74 -6.90 -3.25
N LYS A 187 -26.33 -7.77 -4.06
CA LYS A 187 -27.67 -8.34 -3.83
C LYS A 187 -27.73 -9.13 -2.52
N GLN A 188 -26.72 -9.97 -2.27
CA GLN A 188 -26.64 -10.74 -1.02
C GLN A 188 -26.41 -9.83 0.18
N LEU A 189 -25.54 -8.84 0.08
CA LEU A 189 -25.34 -7.86 1.16
C LEU A 189 -26.60 -7.04 1.45
N GLN A 190 -27.36 -6.66 0.42
CA GLN A 190 -28.67 -6.02 0.59
C GLN A 190 -29.68 -6.93 1.29
N ALA A 191 -29.76 -8.20 0.89
CA ALA A 191 -30.64 -9.19 1.52
C ALA A 191 -30.27 -9.44 2.99
N LEU A 192 -28.98 -9.54 3.28
CA LEU A 192 -28.47 -9.70 4.65
C LEU A 192 -28.77 -8.47 5.51
N ARG A 193 -28.61 -7.25 4.97
CA ARG A 193 -29.04 -6.01 5.62
C ARG A 193 -30.54 -6.01 5.91
N ALA A 194 -31.37 -6.45 4.97
CA ALA A 194 -32.82 -6.51 5.18
C ALA A 194 -33.21 -7.54 6.25
N SER A 195 -32.48 -8.65 6.35
CA SER A 195 -32.73 -9.70 7.35
C SER A 195 -32.28 -9.32 8.77
N SER A 196 -31.24 -8.49 8.90
CA SER A 196 -30.74 -8.01 10.18
C SER A 196 -30.61 -6.47 10.19
N PRO A 197 -31.75 -5.76 10.30
CA PRO A 197 -31.77 -4.30 10.18
C PRO A 197 -31.20 -3.58 11.41
N THR A 198 -31.29 -4.20 12.59
CA THR A 198 -30.98 -3.57 13.89
C THR A 198 -29.71 -4.09 14.54
N ASP A 199 -29.38 -5.38 14.35
CA ASP A 199 -28.23 -6.03 14.98
C ASP A 199 -27.31 -6.66 13.94
N GLY A 200 -26.12 -6.09 13.72
CA GLY A 200 -25.13 -6.66 12.83
C GLY A 200 -24.13 -5.65 12.30
N PRO A 201 -23.03 -6.10 11.67
CA PRO A 201 -22.00 -5.21 11.14
C PRO A 201 -22.53 -4.32 10.01
N LEU A 202 -23.61 -4.70 9.33
CA LEU A 202 -24.24 -3.93 8.26
C LEU A 202 -25.45 -3.10 8.73
N ALA A 203 -25.77 -3.09 10.02
CA ALA A 203 -26.92 -2.36 10.56
C ALA A 203 -26.78 -0.86 10.27
N GLY A 204 -27.80 -0.30 9.59
CA GLY A 204 -27.80 1.10 9.16
C GLY A 204 -26.81 1.47 8.03
N ALA A 205 -25.90 0.58 7.61
CA ALA A 205 -24.96 0.87 6.53
C ALA A 205 -25.70 1.12 5.20
N THR A 206 -25.31 2.17 4.47
CA THR A 206 -25.82 2.44 3.13
C THR A 206 -24.94 1.73 2.12
N LEU A 207 -25.58 0.91 1.29
CA LEU A 207 -24.94 0.21 0.19
C LEU A 207 -25.22 0.94 -1.11
N SER A 208 -24.20 1.14 -1.93
CA SER A 208 -24.35 1.63 -3.29
C SER A 208 -23.40 0.90 -4.23
N LEU A 209 -23.84 0.69 -5.47
CA LEU A 209 -22.98 0.20 -6.55
C LEU A 209 -22.34 1.38 -7.25
N GLY A 210 -21.04 1.27 -7.55
CA GLY A 210 -20.35 2.27 -8.36
C GLY A 210 -19.13 1.70 -9.05
N ALA A 211 -18.36 2.60 -9.67
CA ALA A 211 -17.16 2.27 -10.43
C ALA A 211 -15.89 2.56 -9.61
N LEU A 212 -14.92 1.66 -9.66
CA LEU A 212 -13.61 1.83 -9.05
C LEU A 212 -12.87 2.93 -9.83
N GLN A 213 -12.60 4.07 -9.18
CA GLN A 213 -11.90 5.20 -9.79
C GLN A 213 -12.56 5.71 -11.10
N GLY A 214 -13.88 5.54 -11.23
CA GLY A 214 -14.64 5.92 -12.42
C GLY A 214 -14.54 4.95 -13.61
N ASP A 215 -13.84 3.82 -13.47
CA ASP A 215 -13.78 2.79 -14.52
C ASP A 215 -15.03 1.90 -14.47
N SER A 216 -15.89 2.02 -15.49
CA SER A 216 -17.16 1.28 -15.60
C SER A 216 -16.97 -0.24 -15.71
N TYR A 217 -15.79 -0.71 -16.16
CA TYR A 217 -15.45 -2.13 -16.22
C TYR A 217 -14.96 -2.69 -14.88
N ARG A 218 -14.87 -1.83 -13.87
CA ARG A 218 -14.43 -2.19 -12.53
C ARG A 218 -15.51 -1.83 -11.52
N PRO A 219 -16.65 -2.53 -11.54
CA PRO A 219 -17.67 -2.30 -10.53
C PRO A 219 -17.15 -2.64 -9.14
N CYS A 220 -17.58 -1.85 -8.17
CA CYS A 220 -17.27 -2.00 -6.75
C CYS A 220 -18.51 -1.66 -5.92
N VAL A 221 -18.52 -2.14 -4.69
CA VAL A 221 -19.63 -1.95 -3.76
C VAL A 221 -19.16 -0.98 -2.69
N TYR A 222 -19.79 0.18 -2.64
CA TYR A 222 -19.52 1.17 -1.61
C TYR A 222 -20.42 0.91 -0.40
N LEU A 223 -19.77 0.83 0.75
CA LEU A 223 -20.35 0.64 2.07
C LEU A 223 -20.03 1.87 2.90
N SER A 224 -21.04 2.70 3.17
CA SER A 224 -20.92 3.80 4.12
C SER A 224 -21.68 3.45 5.42
N PRO A 225 -21.06 3.60 6.59
CA PRO A 225 -21.73 3.31 7.87
C PRO A 225 -22.83 4.33 8.16
N ALA A 226 -23.86 3.92 8.91
CA ALA A 226 -24.83 4.85 9.46
C ALA A 226 -24.18 5.78 10.49
N ALA A 227 -24.74 6.99 10.62
CA ALA A 227 -24.55 7.80 11.82
C ALA A 227 -24.98 6.97 13.05
N SER A 228 -24.14 6.88 14.07
CA SER A 228 -24.51 6.20 15.31
C SER A 228 -25.82 6.80 15.84
N GLY A 229 -26.76 6.00 16.32
CA GLY A 229 -28.15 6.40 16.68
C GLY A 229 -28.32 7.44 17.80
N LYS A 230 -27.27 8.18 18.19
CA LYS A 230 -27.37 9.38 19.01
C LYS A 230 -27.75 10.56 18.10
N ALA A 231 -28.87 11.21 18.41
CA ALA A 231 -29.29 12.43 17.71
C ALA A 231 -28.15 13.46 17.69
N GLY A 232 -27.65 13.79 16.49
CA GLY A 232 -26.52 14.71 16.28
C GLY A 232 -25.15 14.07 16.12
N ALA A 233 -25.02 12.74 16.12
CA ALA A 233 -23.74 12.10 15.82
C ALA A 233 -23.38 12.24 14.34
N ALA A 234 -22.17 12.74 14.07
CA ALA A 234 -21.65 12.83 12.71
C ALA A 234 -21.54 11.42 12.09
N VAL A 235 -21.90 11.31 10.81
CA VAL A 235 -21.63 10.11 10.01
C VAL A 235 -20.13 9.84 10.10
N PRO A 236 -19.70 8.59 10.38
CA PRO A 236 -18.28 8.29 10.42
C PRO A 236 -17.65 8.68 9.08
N PRO A 237 -16.50 9.39 9.07
CA PRO A 237 -15.90 9.94 7.85
C PRO A 237 -15.13 8.87 7.06
N TRP A 238 -15.58 7.61 7.12
CA TRP A 238 -14.94 6.50 6.44
C TRP A 238 -15.90 5.74 5.56
N THR A 239 -15.40 5.28 4.43
CA THR A 239 -16.13 4.46 3.46
C THR A 239 -15.33 3.21 3.16
N VAL A 240 -16.01 2.08 2.97
CA VAL A 240 -15.41 0.82 2.56
C VAL A 240 -15.81 0.55 1.11
N ARG A 241 -14.85 0.18 0.27
CA ARG A 241 -15.02 -0.12 -1.15
C ARG A 241 -14.57 -1.54 -1.47
#